data_AF-A0A537W3U8-F1
#
_entry.id   AF-A0A537W3U8-F1
#
_cell.length_a   1.000
_cell.length_b   1.000
_cell.length_c   1.000
_cell.angle_alpha   90.00
_cell.angle_beta   90.00
_cell.angle_gamma   90.00
#
_symmetry.space_group_name_H-M   'P 1'
#
loop_
_entity.id
_entity.type
_entity.pdbx_description
1 polymer ?
#
loop_
_entity_poly.entity_id
_entity_poly.type
_entity_poly.pdbx_seq_one_letter_code
_entity_poly.pdbx_strand_id
1 'polypeptide(L)'
;MLARLQRTLPATRVLAALVLLATLGGCGTGGGGGSSSPTAAVAGAGPHRTCPETVLDVLVRVAKRIYHQGLSSERTRSAAHLVAASAGLREGVERGDAAITRAAAMALVAGGHMTNLRVKDATGRVLADVGGAAVTPLHGTLRGAGGRPIGSYLTSVWSDEGLIAETNGVTGGWLALRVNGRSVHTRRTALPLCVLPREVLSGSQDERLSPQAARRDGVALR
;
A
#
# COMPACT_ATOMS: atom_id res chain seq x y z
N MET A 1 -12.41 42.99 3.17
CA MET A 1 -10.99 43.18 2.79
C MET A 1 -10.41 41.83 2.40
N LEU A 2 -10.21 41.61 1.10
CA LEU A 2 -9.63 40.39 0.52
C LEU A 2 -8.11 40.41 0.69
N ALA A 3 -7.53 39.38 1.31
CA ALA A 3 -6.09 39.11 1.22
C ALA A 3 -5.88 37.81 0.43
N ARG A 4 -5.63 37.96 -0.86
CA ARG A 4 -5.12 36.91 -1.75
C ARG A 4 -3.65 36.68 -1.37
N LEU A 5 -3.30 35.51 -0.84
CA LEU A 5 -1.91 35.06 -0.83
C LEU A 5 -1.71 34.04 -1.97
N GLN A 6 -1.23 34.57 -3.09
CA GLN A 6 -0.66 33.81 -4.19
C GLN A 6 0.72 33.31 -3.75
N ARG A 7 0.85 32.02 -3.46
CA ARG A 7 2.15 31.36 -3.33
C ARG A 7 2.66 31.04 -4.74
N THR A 8 3.66 31.80 -5.16
CA THR A 8 4.46 31.57 -6.35
C THR A 8 5.28 30.28 -6.18
N LEU A 9 4.98 29.27 -6.99
CA LEU A 9 5.81 28.08 -7.15
C LEU A 9 6.86 28.38 -8.24
N PRO A 10 8.18 28.28 -7.96
CA PRO A 10 9.19 28.43 -8.98
C PRO A 10 9.20 27.20 -9.89
N ALA A 11 8.71 27.39 -11.12
CA ALA A 11 8.96 26.54 -12.25
C ALA A 11 10.41 26.70 -12.71
N THR A 12 11.26 25.68 -12.55
CA THR A 12 12.41 25.35 -13.43
C THR A 12 13.29 24.29 -12.77
N ARG A 13 13.17 23.02 -13.18
CA ARG A 13 14.30 22.06 -13.37
C ARG A 13 13.86 20.98 -14.36
N VAL A 14 13.69 21.41 -15.61
CA VAL A 14 13.72 20.56 -16.81
C VAL A 14 15.16 20.64 -17.35
N LEU A 15 15.65 19.51 -17.87
CA LEU A 15 16.96 19.23 -18.52
C LEU A 15 18.12 18.82 -17.61
N ALA A 16 18.43 17.51 -17.61
CA ALA A 16 19.63 16.96 -18.27
C ALA A 16 19.93 15.53 -17.79
N ALA A 17 19.63 14.53 -18.61
CA ALA A 17 20.39 13.28 -18.77
C ALA A 17 19.76 12.45 -19.89
N LEU A 18 19.89 12.96 -21.11
CA LEU A 18 19.66 12.24 -22.35
C LEU A 18 21.01 11.66 -22.77
N VAL A 19 20.99 10.45 -23.35
CA VAL A 19 22.09 9.72 -24.01
C VAL A 19 22.91 8.78 -23.11
N LEU A 20 22.60 7.48 -23.15
CA LEU A 20 23.52 6.47 -23.71
C LEU A 20 22.79 5.15 -24.01
N LEU A 21 22.99 4.67 -25.24
CA LEU A 21 22.95 3.28 -25.72
C LEU A 21 21.60 2.67 -26.15
N ALA A 22 21.25 3.02 -27.39
CA ALA A 22 20.79 2.07 -28.37
C ALA A 22 21.82 0.92 -28.61
N THR A 23 21.34 -0.18 -29.21
CA THR A 23 22.03 -1.43 -29.63
C THR A 23 22.15 -2.47 -28.50
N LEU A 24 21.67 -3.71 -28.60
CA LEU A 24 21.52 -4.60 -29.76
C LEU A 24 20.19 -5.36 -29.76
N GLY A 25 19.49 -5.32 -30.90
CA GLY A 25 18.58 -6.39 -31.29
C GLY A 25 19.41 -7.55 -31.84
N GLY A 26 19.23 -8.74 -31.26
CA GLY A 26 19.80 -10.00 -31.74
C GLY A 26 18.69 -11.01 -31.96
N CYS A 27 18.19 -11.07 -33.19
CA CYS A 27 17.41 -12.20 -33.71
C CYS A 27 18.42 -13.20 -34.26
N GLY A 28 18.51 -14.39 -33.68
CA GLY A 28 19.43 -15.45 -34.12
C GLY A 28 18.66 -16.69 -34.55
N THR A 29 18.51 -16.88 -35.86
CA THR A 29 18.03 -18.12 -36.48
C THR A 29 19.22 -19.02 -36.84
N GLY A 30 19.17 -20.27 -36.35
CA GLY A 30 19.64 -21.52 -36.96
C GLY A 30 20.98 -21.59 -37.69
N GLY A 31 21.89 -22.41 -37.17
CA GLY A 31 23.04 -22.97 -37.90
C GLY A 31 23.79 -24.00 -37.06
N GLY A 32 23.76 -25.27 -37.47
CA GLY A 32 24.26 -26.41 -36.70
C GLY A 32 25.78 -26.46 -36.51
N GLY A 33 26.19 -27.10 -35.42
CA GLY A 33 27.58 -27.45 -35.13
C GLY A 33 27.64 -28.21 -33.81
N GLY A 34 27.90 -29.52 -33.88
CA GLY A 34 27.89 -30.41 -32.73
C GLY A 34 28.96 -30.06 -31.70
N SER A 35 28.54 -30.06 -30.44
CA SER A 35 29.41 -30.24 -29.28
C SER A 35 28.57 -30.81 -28.15
N SER A 36 28.84 -32.08 -27.84
CA SER A 36 28.29 -32.87 -26.75
C SER A 36 28.42 -32.13 -25.42
N SER A 37 27.28 -31.63 -24.92
CA SER A 37 27.16 -31.08 -23.56
C SER A 37 26.54 -32.15 -22.65
N PRO A 38 26.96 -32.25 -21.37
CA PRO A 38 26.28 -33.11 -20.41
C PRO A 38 24.90 -32.52 -20.14
N THR A 39 23.86 -33.28 -20.46
CA THR A 39 22.48 -33.02 -20.05
C THR A 39 22.39 -33.12 -18.52
N ALA A 40 22.56 -32.00 -17.84
CA ALA A 40 21.99 -31.82 -16.52
C ALA A 40 20.46 -31.73 -16.70
N ALA A 41 19.78 -32.86 -16.53
CA ALA A 41 18.34 -32.89 -16.40
C ALA A 41 17.96 -32.02 -15.19
N VAL A 42 17.44 -30.81 -15.45
CA VAL A 42 16.79 -30.02 -14.41
C VAL A 42 15.45 -30.69 -14.13
N ALA A 43 15.49 -31.69 -13.27
CA ALA A 43 14.31 -32.31 -12.70
C ALA A 43 13.56 -31.25 -11.88
N GLY A 44 12.26 -31.13 -12.15
CA GLY A 44 11.32 -30.42 -11.29
C GLY A 44 11.07 -28.96 -11.70
N ALA A 45 10.45 -28.76 -12.87
CA ALA A 45 9.58 -27.61 -13.02
C ALA A 45 8.47 -27.73 -11.96
N GLY A 46 8.63 -27.04 -10.83
CA GLY A 46 7.53 -26.79 -9.92
C GLY A 46 6.36 -26.17 -10.70
N PRO A 47 5.12 -26.25 -10.18
CA PRO A 47 3.95 -25.76 -10.90
C PRO A 47 4.19 -24.33 -11.40
N HIS A 48 4.17 -24.15 -12.72
CA HIS A 48 4.31 -22.86 -13.35
C HIS A 48 3.13 -21.99 -12.89
N ARG A 49 3.42 -20.96 -12.09
CA ARG A 49 2.43 -19.96 -11.68
C ARG A 49 1.84 -19.32 -12.92
N THR A 50 0.52 -19.19 -12.97
CA THR A 50 -0.13 -18.43 -14.05
C THR A 50 0.23 -16.95 -13.93
N CYS A 51 0.13 -16.19 -15.03
CA CYS A 51 0.36 -14.74 -15.00
C CYS A 51 -0.52 -14.03 -13.93
N PRO A 52 -1.83 -14.33 -13.80
CA PRO A 52 -2.67 -13.74 -12.75
C PRO A 52 -2.21 -14.08 -11.32
N GLU A 53 -1.78 -15.31 -11.07
CA GLU A 53 -1.25 -15.70 -9.76
C GLU A 53 0.02 -14.94 -9.41
N THR A 54 0.90 -14.73 -10.38
CA THR A 54 2.14 -13.98 -10.20
C THR A 54 1.86 -12.52 -9.87
N VAL A 55 0.92 -11.88 -10.57
CA VAL A 55 0.50 -10.50 -10.29
C VAL A 55 -0.07 -10.37 -8.87
N LEU A 56 -0.99 -11.25 -8.48
CA LEU A 56 -1.57 -11.23 -7.13
C LEU A 56 -0.51 -11.42 -6.04
N ASP A 57 0.42 -12.36 -6.26
CA ASP A 57 1.51 -12.63 -5.33
C ASP A 57 2.45 -11.41 -5.16
N VAL A 58 2.79 -10.73 -6.27
CA VAL A 58 3.54 -9.47 -6.22
C VAL A 58 2.78 -8.37 -5.47
N LEU A 59 1.48 -8.19 -5.75
CA LEU A 59 0.66 -7.18 -5.08
C LEU A 59 0.57 -7.43 -3.56
N VAL A 60 0.38 -8.69 -3.14
CA VAL A 60 0.38 -9.06 -1.72
C VAL A 60 1.74 -8.78 -1.07
N ARG A 61 2.85 -9.09 -1.76
CA ARG A 61 4.20 -8.77 -1.25
C ARG A 61 4.40 -7.27 -1.08
N VAL A 62 3.97 -6.46 -2.04
CA VAL A 62 4.05 -4.99 -1.96
C VAL A 62 3.21 -4.47 -0.79
N ALA A 63 1.96 -4.91 -0.66
CA ALA A 63 1.08 -4.52 0.45
C ALA A 63 1.68 -4.88 1.82
N LYS A 64 2.23 -6.09 1.97
CA LYS A 64 2.94 -6.50 3.20
C LYS A 64 4.16 -5.62 3.47
N ARG A 65 4.93 -5.27 2.43
CA ARG A 65 6.10 -4.41 2.58
C ARG A 65 5.71 -3.01 3.04
N ILE A 66 4.67 -2.42 2.45
CA ILE A 66 4.11 -1.12 2.89
C ILE A 66 3.70 -1.20 4.36
N TYR A 67 2.94 -2.23 4.74
CA TYR A 67 2.53 -2.48 6.12
C TYR A 67 3.72 -2.50 7.11
N HIS A 68 4.76 -3.28 6.80
CA HIS A 68 5.93 -3.39 7.68
C HIS A 68 6.76 -2.10 7.73
N GLN A 69 6.91 -1.40 6.61
CA GLN A 69 7.61 -0.12 6.58
C GLN A 69 6.86 0.96 7.37
N GLY A 70 5.53 0.95 7.34
CA GLY A 70 4.70 1.81 8.19
C GLY A 70 5.00 1.62 9.67
N LEU A 71 5.12 0.36 10.13
CA LEU A 71 5.45 0.04 11.53
C LEU A 71 6.83 0.54 11.96
N SER A 72 7.85 0.47 11.09
CA SER A 72 9.22 0.92 11.40
C SER A 72 9.51 2.39 11.03
N SER A 73 8.50 3.14 10.62
CA SER A 73 8.66 4.50 10.08
C SER A 73 9.02 5.54 11.14
N GLU A 74 9.53 6.69 10.68
CA GLU A 74 9.73 7.88 11.51
C GLU A 74 8.43 8.37 12.15
N ARG A 75 7.30 8.24 11.43
CA ARG A 75 5.98 8.59 11.95
C ARG A 75 5.65 7.77 13.20
N THR A 76 5.89 6.45 13.15
CA THR A 76 5.65 5.55 14.28
C THR A 76 6.59 5.84 15.45
N ARG A 77 7.87 6.12 15.18
CA ARG A 77 8.83 6.52 16.22
C ARG A 77 8.45 7.85 16.88
N SER A 78 7.99 8.82 16.10
CA SER A 78 7.50 10.11 16.59
C SER A 78 6.26 9.94 17.48
N ALA A 79 5.28 9.13 17.05
CA ALA A 79 4.09 8.84 17.87
C ALA A 79 4.46 8.16 19.20
N ALA A 80 5.35 7.15 19.16
CA ALA A 80 5.85 6.47 20.35
C ALA A 80 6.53 7.44 21.33
N HIS A 81 7.36 8.34 20.79
CA HIS A 81 8.04 9.36 21.58
C HIS A 81 7.04 10.32 22.24
N LEU A 82 6.03 10.80 21.51
CA LEU A 82 5.01 11.69 22.07
C LEU A 82 4.20 11.05 23.20
N VAL A 83 3.84 9.77 23.05
CA VAL A 83 3.19 9.00 24.12
C VAL A 83 4.10 8.90 25.35
N ALA A 84 5.37 8.51 25.15
CA ALA A 84 6.34 8.33 26.24
C ALA A 84 6.69 9.66 26.95
N ALA A 85 6.74 10.77 26.21
CA ALA A 85 7.08 12.09 26.74
C ALA A 85 5.90 12.79 27.44
N SER A 86 4.66 12.30 27.26
CA SER A 86 3.47 12.97 27.80
C SER A 86 3.41 12.92 29.33
N ALA A 87 3.61 14.09 29.96
CA ALA A 87 3.52 14.24 31.41
C ALA A 87 2.10 13.99 31.94
N GLY A 88 1.08 14.56 31.30
CA GLY A 88 -0.32 14.38 31.72
C GLY A 88 -0.80 12.93 31.57
N LEU A 89 -0.31 12.21 30.55
CA LEU A 89 -0.64 10.79 30.41
C LEU A 89 0.00 9.97 31.54
N ARG A 90 1.27 10.26 31.86
CA ARG A 90 2.00 9.60 32.94
C ARG A 90 1.32 9.84 34.29
N GLU A 91 0.96 11.09 34.59
CA GLU A 91 0.27 11.47 35.81
C GLU A 91 -1.07 10.75 35.94
N GLY A 92 -1.91 10.76 34.89
CA GLY A 92 -3.20 10.08 34.90
C GLY A 92 -3.07 8.58 35.19
N VAL A 93 -2.08 7.92 34.59
CA VAL A 93 -1.84 6.48 34.78
C VAL A 93 -1.28 6.18 36.15
N GLU A 94 -0.33 6.98 36.66
CA GLU A 94 0.22 6.83 38.02
C GLU A 94 -0.84 6.99 39.11
N ARG A 95 -1.80 7.90 38.90
CA ARG A 95 -2.93 8.10 39.81
C ARG A 95 -4.07 7.09 39.61
N GLY A 96 -4.02 6.29 38.54
CA GLY A 96 -5.12 5.40 38.16
C GLY A 96 -6.40 6.15 37.78
N ASP A 97 -6.28 7.41 37.34
CA ASP A 97 -7.40 8.30 37.03
C ASP A 97 -7.74 8.22 35.53
N ALA A 98 -8.89 7.61 35.24
CA ALA A 98 -9.37 7.43 33.87
C ALA A 98 -9.73 8.75 33.18
N ALA A 99 -10.22 9.76 33.91
CA ALA A 99 -10.63 11.03 33.33
C ALA A 99 -9.39 11.82 32.87
N ILE A 100 -8.37 11.92 33.73
CA ILE A 100 -7.09 12.57 33.38
C ILE A 100 -6.41 11.81 32.24
N THR A 101 -6.34 10.48 32.33
CA THR A 101 -5.72 9.65 31.28
C THR A 101 -6.42 9.84 29.94
N ARG A 102 -7.76 9.87 29.94
CA ARG A 102 -8.56 10.06 28.73
C ARG A 102 -8.36 11.46 28.13
N ALA A 103 -8.34 12.51 28.93
CA ALA A 103 -8.10 13.86 28.45
C ALA A 103 -6.71 14.00 27.80
N ALA A 104 -5.66 13.47 28.45
CA ALA A 104 -4.31 13.46 27.90
C ALA A 104 -4.24 12.63 26.60
N ALA A 105 -4.92 11.48 26.55
CA ALA A 105 -4.96 10.67 25.34
C ALA A 105 -5.68 11.37 24.17
N MET A 106 -6.79 12.07 24.44
CA MET A 106 -7.48 12.89 23.42
C MET A 106 -6.57 13.99 22.86
N ALA A 107 -5.81 14.67 23.73
CA ALA A 107 -4.87 15.70 23.29
C ALA A 107 -3.76 15.14 22.38
N LEU A 108 -3.24 13.95 22.69
CA LEU A 108 -2.24 13.27 21.85
C LEU A 108 -2.80 12.89 20.47
N VAL A 109 -4.03 12.36 20.41
CA VAL A 109 -4.70 12.04 19.14
C VAL A 109 -5.02 13.31 18.35
N ALA A 110 -5.50 14.36 19.01
CA ALA A 110 -5.76 15.66 18.37
C ALA A 110 -4.50 16.31 17.77
N GLY A 111 -3.31 15.95 18.27
CA GLY A 111 -2.03 16.36 17.70
C GLY A 111 -1.74 15.78 16.30
N GLY A 112 -2.53 14.81 15.81
CA GLY A 112 -2.45 14.32 14.43
C GLY A 112 -1.29 13.36 14.12
N HIS A 113 -0.50 12.98 15.12
CA HIS A 113 0.59 12.00 14.96
C HIS A 113 0.13 10.55 15.10
N MET A 114 -1.07 10.33 15.63
CA MET A 114 -1.69 9.03 15.82
C MET A 114 -3.21 9.12 15.63
N THR A 115 -3.84 8.03 15.22
CA THR A 115 -5.29 7.95 14.94
C THR A 115 -6.11 7.42 16.11
N ASN A 116 -5.44 6.78 17.06
CA ASN A 116 -6.03 6.28 18.30
C ASN A 116 -4.99 6.15 19.39
N LEU A 117 -5.47 6.01 20.63
CA LEU A 117 -4.65 5.65 21.77
C LEU A 117 -5.51 4.90 22.78
N ARG A 118 -5.11 3.66 23.07
CA ARG A 118 -5.65 2.85 24.16
C ARG A 118 -4.58 2.71 25.24
N VAL A 119 -4.94 2.98 26.48
CA VAL A 119 -4.03 2.93 27.63
C VAL A 119 -4.60 2.02 28.70
N LYS A 120 -3.72 1.17 29.23
CA LYS A 120 -3.99 0.28 30.35
C LYS A 120 -3.03 0.59 31.49
N ASP A 121 -3.52 0.51 32.72
CA ASP A 121 -2.65 0.55 33.90
C ASP A 121 -1.87 -0.78 34.07
N ALA A 122 -1.03 -0.84 35.09
CA ALA A 122 -0.21 -2.01 35.41
C ALA A 122 -1.02 -3.28 35.71
N THR A 123 -2.30 -3.14 36.10
CA THR A 123 -3.21 -4.28 36.34
C THR A 123 -3.91 -4.77 35.08
N GLY A 124 -3.76 -4.03 33.97
CA GLY A 124 -4.41 -4.33 32.70
C GLY A 124 -5.78 -3.66 32.53
N ARG A 125 -6.24 -2.88 33.50
CA ARG A 125 -7.50 -2.12 33.42
C ARG A 125 -7.33 -0.97 32.43
N VAL A 126 -8.30 -0.82 31.53
CA VAL A 126 -8.31 0.27 30.53
C VAL A 126 -8.65 1.58 31.23
N LEU A 127 -7.76 2.56 31.11
CA LEU A 127 -7.97 3.92 31.62
C LEU A 127 -8.40 4.89 30.52
N ALA A 128 -8.01 4.64 29.28
CA ALA A 128 -8.43 5.40 28.12
C ALA A 128 -8.50 4.52 26.86
N ASP A 129 -9.46 4.81 26.01
CA ASP A 129 -9.61 4.25 24.67
C ASP A 129 -10.26 5.32 23.79
N VAL A 130 -9.45 5.96 22.94
CA VAL A 130 -9.86 7.13 22.16
C VAL A 130 -9.41 7.00 20.71
N GLY A 131 -10.16 7.60 19.80
CA GLY A 131 -9.91 7.55 18.36
C GLY A 131 -10.58 6.37 17.66
N GLY A 132 -10.05 6.02 16.48
CA GLY A 132 -10.58 4.95 15.61
C GLY A 132 -9.93 3.59 15.84
N ALA A 133 -10.14 2.66 14.90
CA ALA A 133 -9.51 1.34 14.95
C ALA A 133 -7.99 1.42 14.79
N ALA A 134 -7.25 0.61 15.55
CA ALA A 134 -5.80 0.49 15.42
C ALA A 134 -5.43 -0.47 14.31
N VAL A 135 -5.42 0.04 13.09
CA VAL A 135 -4.75 -0.62 11.96
C VAL A 135 -3.24 -0.56 12.23
N THR A 136 -2.46 -1.59 11.95
CA THR A 136 -1.00 -1.61 12.29
C THR A 136 -0.69 -1.20 13.75
N PRO A 137 -1.20 -1.92 14.76
CA PRO A 137 -1.05 -1.49 16.15
C PRO A 137 0.42 -1.48 16.60
N LEU A 138 0.86 -0.34 17.11
CA LEU A 138 2.07 -0.20 17.90
C LEU A 138 1.73 -0.46 19.37
N HIS A 139 2.49 -1.35 20.00
CA HIS A 139 2.43 -1.60 21.44
C HIS A 139 3.62 -0.97 22.14
N GLY A 140 3.42 -0.45 23.34
CA GLY A 140 4.51 0.02 24.18
C GLY A 140 4.19 0.04 25.65
N THR A 141 5.23 0.28 26.45
CA THR A 141 5.16 0.36 27.91
C THR A 141 5.21 1.82 28.34
N LEU A 142 4.29 2.22 29.22
CA LEU A 142 4.38 3.50 29.89
C LEU A 142 5.28 3.36 31.11
N ARG A 143 6.23 4.30 31.26
CA ARG A 143 7.17 4.34 32.38
C ARG A 143 6.92 5.59 33.20
N GLY A 144 6.89 5.42 34.52
CA GLY A 144 6.78 6.51 35.48
C GLY A 144 8.06 7.33 35.57
N ALA A 145 8.08 8.36 36.42
CA ALA A 145 9.23 9.24 36.59
C ALA A 145 10.53 8.50 36.94
N GLY A 146 10.45 7.43 37.75
CA GLY A 146 11.59 6.58 38.11
C GLY A 146 11.92 5.47 37.10
N GLY A 147 11.38 5.51 35.88
CA GLY A 147 11.62 4.50 34.84
C GLY A 147 10.86 3.18 35.03
N ARG A 148 10.16 3.00 36.15
CA ARG A 148 9.35 1.81 36.45
C ARG A 148 8.14 1.73 35.51
N PRO A 149 7.79 0.54 34.98
CA PRO A 149 6.53 0.36 34.24
C PRO A 149 5.32 0.74 35.10
N ILE A 150 4.43 1.56 34.56
CA ILE A 150 3.17 1.99 35.20
C ILE A 150 1.94 1.55 34.41
N GLY A 151 2.14 1.09 33.18
CA GLY A 151 1.06 0.65 32.30
C GLY A 151 1.57 0.28 30.92
N SER A 152 0.63 0.05 30.01
CA SER A 152 0.90 -0.21 28.60
C SER A 152 -0.02 0.61 27.72
N TYR A 153 0.40 0.80 26.47
CA TYR A 153 -0.40 1.47 25.48
C TYR A 153 -0.43 0.69 24.17
N LEU A 154 -1.48 0.95 23.41
CA LEU A 154 -1.66 0.54 22.03
C LEU A 154 -2.07 1.78 21.23
N THR A 155 -1.43 2.02 20.10
CA THR A 155 -1.72 3.15 19.22
C THR A 155 -1.53 2.78 17.76
N SER A 156 -1.98 3.63 16.84
CA SER A 156 -1.68 3.54 15.43
C SER A 156 -1.44 4.92 14.83
N VAL A 157 -0.57 4.98 13.81
CA VAL A 157 -0.33 6.18 12.99
C VAL A 157 -1.15 6.21 11.70
N TRP A 158 -1.89 5.14 11.41
CA TRP A 158 -2.70 4.99 10.21
C TRP A 158 -4.17 4.83 10.57
N SER A 159 -5.04 5.45 9.78
CA SER A 159 -6.45 5.05 9.75
C SER A 159 -6.59 3.90 8.76
N ASP A 160 -7.72 3.22 8.84
CA ASP A 160 -8.18 2.26 7.84
C ASP A 160 -8.21 2.86 6.44
N GLU A 161 -8.77 4.06 6.28
CA GLU A 161 -8.77 4.74 4.98
C GLU A 161 -7.37 5.16 4.53
N GLY A 162 -6.51 5.58 5.45
CA GLY A 162 -5.13 5.98 5.17
C GLY A 162 -4.30 4.83 4.60
N LEU A 163 -4.37 3.65 5.22
CA LEU A 163 -3.68 2.46 4.72
C LEU A 163 -4.21 2.01 3.35
N ILE A 164 -5.54 2.03 3.17
CA ILE A 164 -6.17 1.65 1.90
C ILE A 164 -5.75 2.62 0.79
N ALA A 165 -5.83 3.93 1.04
CA ALA A 165 -5.48 4.96 0.06
C ALA A 165 -3.99 4.89 -0.34
N GLU A 166 -3.10 4.73 0.64
CA GLU A 166 -1.66 4.60 0.39
C GLU A 166 -1.35 3.32 -0.42
N THR A 167 -1.92 2.19 -0.03
CA THR A 167 -1.69 0.92 -0.73
C THR A 167 -2.23 0.95 -2.15
N ASN A 168 -3.43 1.51 -2.36
CA ASN A 168 -4.02 1.65 -3.70
C ASN A 168 -3.17 2.60 -4.56
N GLY A 169 -2.69 3.70 -4.00
CA GLY A 169 -1.81 4.65 -4.70
C GLY A 169 -0.49 4.03 -5.16
N VAL A 170 0.10 3.13 -4.36
CA VAL A 170 1.36 2.45 -4.72
C VAL A 170 1.14 1.28 -5.68
N THR A 171 0.06 0.52 -5.50
CA THR A 171 -0.16 -0.73 -6.26
C THR A 171 -0.95 -0.53 -7.54
N GLY A 172 -1.67 0.59 -7.68
CA GLY A 172 -2.66 0.79 -8.75
C GLY A 172 -3.88 -0.15 -8.64
N GLY A 173 -3.98 -0.95 -7.58
CA GLY A 173 -5.06 -1.91 -7.34
C GLY A 173 -6.08 -1.43 -6.30
N TRP A 174 -7.11 -2.25 -6.09
CA TRP A 174 -8.10 -2.05 -5.02
C TRP A 174 -7.83 -3.01 -3.86
N LEU A 175 -7.46 -2.47 -2.70
CA LEU A 175 -7.28 -3.22 -1.46
C LEU A 175 -8.58 -3.28 -0.66
N ALA A 176 -8.91 -4.46 -0.14
CA ALA A 176 -9.90 -4.63 0.92
C ALA A 176 -9.19 -4.97 2.23
N LEU A 177 -9.31 -4.11 3.25
CA LEU A 177 -8.81 -4.38 4.59
C LEU A 177 -9.85 -5.20 5.37
N ARG A 178 -9.43 -6.33 5.96
CA ARG A 178 -10.28 -7.14 6.85
C ARG A 178 -9.64 -7.31 8.22
N VAL A 179 -10.42 -7.14 9.27
CA VAL A 179 -10.04 -7.38 10.67
C VAL A 179 -10.99 -8.44 11.23
N ASN A 180 -10.43 -9.55 11.74
CA ASN A 180 -11.21 -10.70 12.24
C ASN A 180 -12.28 -11.18 11.24
N GLY A 181 -11.93 -11.23 9.95
CA GLY A 181 -12.84 -11.64 8.86
C GLY A 181 -13.85 -10.56 8.42
N ARG A 182 -13.93 -9.41 9.10
CA ARG A 182 -14.85 -8.32 8.76
C ARG A 182 -14.13 -7.25 7.96
N SER A 183 -14.71 -6.80 6.84
CA SER A 183 -14.15 -5.67 6.09
C SER A 183 -14.23 -4.38 6.91
N VAL A 184 -13.09 -3.70 7.01
CA VAL A 184 -12.96 -2.38 7.63
C VAL A 184 -12.90 -1.40 6.47
N HIS A 185 -13.99 -0.65 6.27
CA HIS A 185 -14.12 0.36 5.22
C HIS A 185 -14.04 -0.12 3.76
N THR A 186 -14.78 -1.18 3.40
CA THR A 186 -15.21 -1.35 2.00
C THR A 186 -16.69 -0.97 1.93
N ARG A 187 -17.03 0.21 1.38
CA ARG A 187 -18.40 0.45 0.90
C ARG A 187 -18.75 -0.72 -0.01
N ARG A 188 -19.67 -1.58 0.45
CA ARG A 188 -20.31 -2.71 -0.25
C ARG A 188 -19.82 -2.94 -1.70
N THR A 189 -18.62 -3.45 -1.85
CA THR A 189 -18.23 -4.20 -3.03
C THR A 189 -17.67 -5.48 -2.48
N ALA A 190 -18.51 -6.51 -2.53
CA ALA A 190 -17.98 -7.86 -2.59
C ALA A 190 -17.01 -7.86 -3.77
N LEU A 191 -15.70 -7.90 -3.50
CA LEU A 191 -14.77 -8.27 -4.55
C LEU A 191 -15.26 -9.63 -5.04
N PRO A 192 -15.62 -9.78 -6.33
CA PRO A 192 -16.02 -11.07 -6.83
C PRO A 192 -14.84 -12.03 -6.62
N LEU A 193 -15.11 -13.14 -5.94
CA LEU A 193 -14.24 -14.31 -6.00
C LEU A 193 -14.17 -14.68 -7.49
N CYS A 194 -13.01 -14.42 -8.11
CA CYS A 194 -12.58 -14.87 -9.43
C CYS A 194 -13.69 -15.10 -10.47
N VAL A 195 -13.93 -14.10 -11.32
CA VAL A 195 -14.21 -14.37 -12.74
C VAL A 195 -13.27 -13.47 -13.55
N LEU A 196 -12.16 -14.04 -14.03
CA LEU A 196 -11.40 -13.42 -15.11
C LEU A 196 -12.28 -13.45 -16.37
N PRO A 197 -12.41 -12.35 -17.13
CA PRO A 197 -13.18 -12.36 -18.37
C PRO A 197 -12.57 -13.35 -19.35
N ARG A 198 -13.43 -14.18 -19.95
CA ARG A 198 -13.07 -15.21 -20.93
C ARG A 198 -12.75 -14.65 -22.32
N GLU A 199 -12.60 -13.34 -22.48
CA GLU A 199 -12.52 -12.68 -23.80
C GLU A 199 -11.11 -12.48 -24.36
N VAL A 200 -10.13 -13.31 -23.99
CA VAL A 200 -8.84 -13.37 -24.72
C VAL A 200 -8.57 -14.77 -25.29
N LEU A 201 -9.64 -15.51 -25.59
CA LEU A 201 -9.58 -16.78 -26.32
C LEU A 201 -10.77 -16.90 -27.29
N SER A 202 -10.93 -15.93 -28.18
CA SER A 202 -11.59 -16.15 -29.47
C SER A 202 -11.20 -15.04 -30.43
N GLY A 203 -10.49 -15.37 -31.51
CA GLY A 203 -10.21 -14.41 -32.57
C GLY A 203 -8.81 -14.42 -33.17
N SER A 204 -8.14 -15.57 -33.28
CA SER A 204 -7.16 -15.76 -34.35
C SER A 204 -7.33 -17.13 -34.99
N GLN A 205 -8.17 -17.20 -36.03
CA GLN A 205 -7.93 -18.01 -37.23
C GLN A 205 -9.01 -17.73 -38.27
N ASP A 206 -8.53 -17.42 -39.48
CA ASP A 206 -9.17 -17.45 -40.80
C ASP A 206 -10.49 -16.65 -40.97
N GLU A 207 -10.69 -15.83 -41.99
CA GLU A 207 -10.43 -16.12 -43.39
C GLU A 207 -10.60 -14.84 -44.23
N ARG A 208 -9.68 -14.64 -45.17
CA ARG A 208 -9.80 -14.08 -46.54
C ARG A 208 -10.87 -13.01 -46.89
N LEU A 209 -10.42 -12.18 -47.85
CA LEU A 209 -11.15 -11.31 -48.76
C LEU A 209 -11.54 -9.91 -48.24
N SER A 210 -10.71 -8.94 -48.59
CA SER A 210 -11.21 -7.62 -48.98
C SER A 210 -10.57 -7.17 -50.30
N PRO A 211 -11.37 -6.74 -51.30
CA PRO A 211 -10.90 -6.22 -52.57
C PRO A 211 -10.69 -4.69 -52.49
N GLN A 212 -9.54 -4.22 -52.93
CA GLN A 212 -9.31 -2.88 -53.47
C GLN A 212 -8.64 -3.11 -54.84
N ALA A 213 -8.97 -2.47 -55.96
CA ALA A 213 -9.66 -1.22 -56.20
C ALA A 213 -10.18 -1.22 -57.65
N ALA A 214 -11.40 -0.76 -57.87
CA ALA A 214 -11.84 -0.18 -59.14
C ALA A 214 -13.18 0.52 -58.94
N ARG A 215 -13.18 1.87 -59.01
CA ARG A 215 -14.23 2.74 -59.57
C ARG A 215 -14.26 4.12 -58.90
N ARG A 216 -13.65 5.07 -59.59
CA ARG A 216 -13.98 6.49 -59.80
C ARG A 216 -13.16 6.81 -61.07
N ASP A 217 -13.73 7.15 -62.22
CA ASP A 217 -14.69 8.22 -62.46
C ASP A 217 -15.62 7.91 -63.64
N GLY A 218 -16.84 8.40 -63.54
CA GLY A 218 -17.73 8.56 -64.69
C GLY A 218 -17.60 9.98 -65.24
N VAL A 219 -17.33 10.10 -66.53
CA VAL A 219 -17.71 11.25 -67.35
C VAL A 219 -18.25 10.69 -68.66
N ALA A 220 -19.55 10.90 -68.87
CA ALA A 220 -20.21 10.75 -70.14
C ALA A 220 -20.04 12.05 -70.93
N LEU A 221 -19.64 11.97 -72.19
CA LEU A 221 -19.98 12.95 -73.23
C LEU A 221 -20.03 12.19 -74.57
N ARG A 222 -21.10 12.49 -75.29
CA ARG A 222 -21.46 12.00 -76.63
C ARG A 222 -20.46 12.46 -77.69
#